data_AF-A0A183BZL5-F1
#
_entry.id   AF-A0A183BZL5-F1
#
_cell.length_a   1.000
_cell.length_b   1.000
_cell.length_c   1.000
_cell.angle_alpha   90.00
_cell.angle_beta   90.00
_cell.angle_gamma   90.00
#
_symmetry.space_group_name_H-M   'P 1'
#
loop_
_entity.id
_entity.type
_entity.pdbx_description
1 polymer ?
#
loop_
_entity_poly.entity_id
_entity_poly.type
_entity_poly.pdbx_seq_one_letter_code
_entity_poly.pdbx_strand_id
1 'polypeptide(L)'
;MGQKICHASVYGGIFHGEKRLCLLPPRNVAYYLFVFFFAEVTRKLVDLSLKKSSIAYIFLIELIATAQMCTCVYENAIIIKHYGSSGFFFVVTALQFAGTFFNRGAFVSPLAPIEQFLHGKMHTEKFLTILLAQTLGGYSAFRLANSLWYYSLSYSTDHHQFYNNLPCAFTYKVPFYYALLFELFGSFLLRLIVHRLPQSSRHLLLSPTVAAFLSFALANIGVPGLNPVVTSSRLQGCPGLDLQWFMITYWCCPVIGWLLAAKKTMAQNAELCNKNQSANAEGDEVERISNVKLEEQVTNSNFIKPMRIHFRRRGRDLFWDLALEHDNVAALIYHTGRKQLLFVKQFRPPVFINEVRSLPENAGKALSEVRWEAYPIESGCTVELCAGLIDEPDKTPLAHIQKEMLEECGYRVNESNIRPIKRYVTGISLSGAIQHLFYVELDESMREPSAGGGIEAEGEFIQNVFLDIGEAKALLGQENVVSPPSLLFAISWWIFNVEGRQ
;
A
#
# COMPACT_ATOMS: atom_id res chain seq x y z
N MET A 1 37.26 -48.17 -35.02
CA MET A 1 37.46 -47.42 -33.76
C MET A 1 36.16 -46.67 -33.46
N GLY A 2 35.36 -47.18 -32.53
CA GLY A 2 34.00 -46.71 -32.28
C GLY A 2 33.95 -45.58 -31.24
N GLN A 3 33.25 -44.50 -31.57
CA GLN A 3 32.83 -43.47 -30.61
C GLN A 3 31.55 -43.95 -29.91
N LYS A 4 31.65 -44.20 -28.61
CA LYS A 4 30.51 -44.55 -27.75
C LYS A 4 29.66 -43.32 -27.46
N ILE A 5 28.38 -43.46 -27.79
CA ILE A 5 27.25 -42.61 -27.40
C ILE A 5 27.02 -42.79 -25.89
N CYS A 6 26.99 -41.71 -25.11
CA CYS A 6 26.53 -41.73 -23.73
C CYS A 6 25.02 -41.41 -23.68
N HIS A 7 24.21 -42.46 -23.61
CA HIS A 7 22.87 -42.38 -23.00
C HIS A 7 23.03 -42.12 -21.50
N ALA A 8 22.25 -41.18 -20.95
CA ALA A 8 22.06 -41.06 -19.50
C ALA A 8 20.56 -41.04 -19.22
N SER A 9 20.05 -42.20 -18.83
CA SER A 9 18.77 -42.37 -18.12
C SER A 9 19.05 -42.36 -16.60
N VAL A 10 18.05 -41.88 -15.87
CA VAL A 10 17.92 -41.69 -14.42
C VAL A 10 18.35 -42.92 -13.60
N TYR A 11 19.08 -42.73 -12.48
CA TYR A 11 18.84 -43.32 -11.13
C TYR A 11 20.03 -43.03 -10.18
N GLY A 12 19.71 -42.53 -8.97
CA GLY A 12 20.46 -42.56 -7.70
C GLY A 12 22.01 -42.48 -7.67
N GLY A 13 22.55 -41.44 -7.00
CA GLY A 13 23.95 -41.48 -6.53
C GLY A 13 24.55 -40.11 -6.20
N ILE A 14 24.54 -39.77 -4.91
CA ILE A 14 25.54 -39.02 -4.12
C ILE A 14 26.37 -37.95 -4.87
N PHE A 15 26.11 -36.69 -4.48
CA PHE A 15 26.88 -35.48 -4.79
C PHE A 15 28.40 -35.66 -4.62
N HIS A 16 29.15 -35.56 -5.72
CA HIS A 16 30.51 -35.01 -5.75
C HIS A 16 30.73 -34.30 -7.09
N GLY A 17 30.67 -32.97 -7.08
CA GLY A 17 30.91 -32.11 -8.24
C GLY A 17 31.17 -30.69 -7.77
N GLU A 18 32.32 -30.15 -8.18
CA GLU A 18 32.95 -28.91 -7.71
C GLU A 18 32.00 -27.71 -7.59
N LYS A 19 32.11 -26.99 -6.46
CA LYS A 19 31.45 -25.71 -6.19
C LYS A 19 31.95 -24.63 -7.15
N ARG A 20 31.41 -24.56 -8.37
CA ARG A 20 31.44 -23.29 -9.14
C ARG A 20 30.52 -22.30 -8.43
N LEU A 21 31.11 -21.24 -7.89
CA LEU A 21 30.41 -20.06 -7.40
C LEU A 21 29.35 -19.65 -8.44
N CYS A 22 28.11 -19.40 -7.99
CA CYS A 22 26.93 -19.12 -8.82
C CYS A 22 27.00 -17.78 -9.58
N LEU A 23 28.03 -17.56 -10.39
CA LEU A 23 28.11 -16.43 -11.30
C LEU A 23 27.40 -16.81 -12.61
N LEU A 24 26.35 -16.07 -12.96
CA LEU A 24 25.72 -16.19 -14.27
C LEU A 24 26.76 -15.98 -15.37
N PRO A 25 26.61 -16.66 -16.53
CA PRO A 25 27.48 -16.39 -17.67
C PRO A 25 27.36 -14.90 -18.04
N PRO A 26 28.47 -14.20 -18.35
CA PRO A 26 28.45 -12.79 -18.73
C PRO A 26 27.44 -12.45 -19.83
N ARG A 27 27.15 -13.43 -20.70
CA ARG A 27 26.21 -13.32 -21.81
C ARG A 27 24.74 -13.24 -21.38
N ASN A 28 24.30 -13.99 -20.37
CA ASN A 28 22.93 -13.90 -19.85
C ASN A 28 22.75 -12.58 -19.09
N VAL A 29 23.77 -12.15 -18.36
CA VAL A 29 23.77 -10.83 -17.71
C VAL A 29 23.66 -9.72 -18.75
N ALA A 30 24.42 -9.79 -19.85
CA ALA A 30 24.34 -8.82 -20.94
C ALA A 30 22.94 -8.78 -21.59
N TYR A 31 22.28 -9.93 -21.76
CA TYR A 31 20.90 -9.99 -22.24
C TYR A 31 19.94 -9.21 -21.33
N TYR A 32 19.98 -9.47 -20.02
CA TYR A 32 19.10 -8.79 -19.07
C TYR A 32 19.38 -7.29 -18.99
N LEU A 33 20.65 -6.89 -18.96
CA LEU A 33 21.04 -5.48 -18.95
C LEU A 33 20.56 -4.76 -20.21
N PHE A 34 20.65 -5.39 -21.38
CA PHE A 34 20.13 -4.83 -22.62
C PHE A 34 18.62 -4.59 -22.55
N VAL A 35 17.85 -5.60 -22.10
CA VAL A 35 16.39 -5.50 -21.98
C VAL A 35 15.98 -4.39 -21.01
N PHE A 36 16.61 -4.32 -19.83
CA PHE A 36 16.34 -3.27 -18.85
C PHE A 36 16.77 -1.88 -19.34
N PHE A 37 17.90 -1.78 -20.03
CA PHE A 37 18.38 -0.51 -20.59
C PHE A 37 17.40 0.05 -21.63
N PHE A 38 16.98 -0.75 -22.60
CA PHE A 38 16.03 -0.31 -23.63
C PHE A 38 14.66 0.01 -23.05
N ALA A 39 14.18 -0.78 -22.09
CA ALA A 39 12.95 -0.47 -21.38
C ALA A 39 13.06 0.86 -20.62
N GLU A 40 14.18 1.15 -19.96
CA GLU A 40 14.40 2.42 -19.25
C GLU A 40 14.47 3.62 -20.20
N VAL A 41 15.17 3.49 -21.34
CA VAL A 41 15.17 4.53 -22.39
C VAL A 41 13.75 4.80 -22.87
N THR A 42 12.97 3.75 -23.14
CA THR A 42 11.60 3.90 -23.62
C THR A 42 10.70 4.55 -22.57
N ARG A 43 10.83 4.17 -21.29
CA ARG A 43 10.08 4.81 -20.19
C ARG A 43 10.43 6.28 -20.02
N LYS A 44 11.71 6.67 -20.17
CA LYS A 44 12.12 8.07 -20.12
C LYS A 44 11.49 8.89 -21.25
N LEU A 45 11.38 8.34 -22.46
CA LEU A 45 10.68 9.01 -23.56
C LEU A 45 9.19 9.21 -23.24
N VAL A 46 8.55 8.22 -22.60
CA VAL A 46 7.16 8.32 -22.13
C VAL A 46 7.04 9.39 -21.03
N ASP A 47 7.96 9.43 -20.07
CA ASP A 47 8.01 10.44 -19.00
C ASP A 47 8.14 11.87 -19.55
N LEU A 48 8.86 12.05 -20.66
CA LEU A 48 9.01 13.34 -21.32
C LEU A 48 7.78 13.75 -22.16
N SER A 49 7.03 12.78 -22.66
CA SER A 49 5.98 13.02 -23.65
C SER A 49 4.57 13.06 -23.05
N LEU A 50 4.34 12.41 -21.92
CA LEU A 50 3.00 12.23 -21.35
C LEU A 50 2.91 12.64 -19.88
N LYS A 51 1.74 13.13 -19.47
CA LYS A 51 1.43 13.41 -18.06
C LYS A 51 1.26 12.10 -17.28
N LYS A 52 1.89 11.99 -16.11
CA LYS A 52 1.88 10.78 -15.27
C LYS A 52 0.48 10.30 -14.84
N SER A 53 -0.48 11.20 -14.74
CA SER A 53 -1.88 10.88 -14.40
C SER A 53 -2.73 10.42 -15.59
N SER A 54 -2.20 10.50 -16.82
CA SER A 54 -2.96 10.15 -18.02
C SER A 54 -3.06 8.64 -18.21
N ILE A 55 -4.18 8.19 -18.78
CA ILE A 55 -4.43 6.77 -19.09
C ILE A 55 -3.39 6.24 -20.09
N ALA A 56 -3.00 7.06 -21.07
CA ALA A 56 -1.94 6.73 -22.02
C ALA A 56 -0.59 6.48 -21.33
N TYR A 57 -0.26 7.27 -20.30
CA TYR A 57 0.95 7.03 -19.50
C TYR A 57 0.88 5.70 -18.76
N ILE A 58 -0.23 5.44 -18.06
CA ILE A 58 -0.45 4.17 -17.32
C ILE A 58 -0.34 2.98 -18.27
N PHE A 59 -1.00 3.06 -19.43
CA PHE A 59 -0.94 2.04 -20.48
C PHE A 59 0.50 1.73 -20.91
N LEU A 60 1.27 2.76 -21.30
CA LEU A 60 2.61 2.56 -21.82
C LEU A 60 3.59 2.06 -20.76
N ILE A 61 3.51 2.58 -19.53
CA ILE A 61 4.38 2.12 -18.43
C ILE A 61 4.11 0.65 -18.11
N GLU A 62 2.84 0.25 -18.03
CA GLU A 62 2.45 -1.14 -17.79
C GLU A 62 2.86 -2.06 -18.94
N LEU A 63 2.69 -1.61 -20.19
CA LEU A 63 3.05 -2.36 -21.39
C LEU A 63 4.56 -2.60 -21.46
N ILE A 64 5.37 -1.55 -21.24
CA ILE A 64 6.84 -1.64 -21.26
C ILE A 64 7.34 -2.56 -20.14
N ALA A 65 6.81 -2.40 -18.92
CA ALA A 65 7.19 -3.24 -17.80
C ALA A 65 6.82 -4.71 -18.03
N THR A 66 5.62 -4.98 -18.56
CA THR A 66 5.19 -6.35 -18.84
C THR A 66 6.02 -6.99 -19.94
N ALA A 67 6.27 -6.27 -21.04
CA ALA A 67 7.15 -6.74 -22.11
C ALA A 67 8.57 -7.03 -21.60
N GLN A 68 9.18 -6.09 -20.86
CA GLN A 68 10.52 -6.26 -20.26
C GLN A 68 10.60 -7.53 -19.40
N MET A 69 9.68 -7.68 -18.45
CA MET A 69 9.70 -8.81 -17.51
C MET A 69 9.42 -10.13 -18.22
N CYS A 70 8.46 -10.18 -19.14
CA CYS A 70 8.17 -11.41 -19.91
C CYS A 70 9.30 -11.78 -20.87
N THR A 71 9.98 -10.80 -21.49
CA THR A 71 11.15 -11.07 -22.35
C THR A 71 12.28 -11.70 -21.54
N CYS A 72 12.57 -11.19 -20.33
CA CYS A 72 13.59 -11.78 -19.45
C CYS A 72 13.26 -13.23 -19.06
N VAL A 73 11.99 -13.59 -18.97
CA VAL A 73 11.55 -14.93 -18.59
C VAL A 73 11.88 -15.99 -19.64
N TYR A 74 12.08 -15.63 -20.92
CA TYR A 74 12.49 -16.59 -21.95
C TYR A 74 13.90 -17.17 -21.72
N GLU A 75 14.80 -16.40 -21.11
CA GLU A 75 16.14 -16.89 -20.71
C GLU A 75 16.08 -17.93 -19.60
N ASN A 76 14.96 -18.05 -18.88
CA ASN A 76 14.85 -19.01 -17.76
C ASN A 76 15.11 -20.45 -18.21
N ALA A 77 14.76 -20.83 -19.45
CA ALA A 77 15.05 -22.18 -19.94
C ALA A 77 16.56 -22.48 -19.98
N ILE A 78 17.37 -21.48 -20.35
CA ILE A 78 18.84 -21.56 -20.37
C ILE A 78 19.38 -21.63 -18.93
N ILE A 79 18.84 -20.80 -18.03
CA ILE A 79 19.22 -20.82 -16.62
C ILE A 79 18.93 -22.18 -15.99
N ILE A 80 17.76 -22.75 -16.24
CA ILE A 80 17.35 -24.05 -15.71
C ILE A 80 18.25 -25.16 -16.25
N LYS A 81 18.57 -25.12 -17.55
CA LYS A 81 19.46 -26.10 -18.20
C LYS A 81 20.84 -26.16 -17.56
N HIS A 82 21.43 -25.02 -17.21
CA HIS A 82 22.82 -24.94 -16.70
C HIS A 82 22.94 -24.88 -15.18
N TYR A 83 21.96 -24.31 -14.48
CA TYR A 83 22.03 -24.00 -13.04
C TYR A 83 20.88 -24.59 -12.23
N GLY A 84 19.94 -25.30 -12.87
CA GLY A 84 18.81 -25.94 -12.22
C GLY A 84 17.86 -24.97 -11.51
N SER A 85 17.09 -25.51 -10.55
CA SER A 85 16.10 -24.75 -9.78
C SER A 85 16.73 -23.66 -8.89
N SER A 86 17.95 -23.90 -8.36
CA SER A 86 18.67 -22.90 -7.56
C SER A 86 19.09 -21.68 -8.38
N GLY A 87 19.59 -21.88 -9.61
CA GLY A 87 19.91 -20.76 -10.50
C GLY A 87 18.66 -19.97 -10.89
N PHE A 88 17.57 -20.69 -11.19
CA PHE A 88 16.26 -20.06 -11.45
C PHE A 88 15.80 -19.20 -10.26
N PHE A 89 15.91 -19.68 -9.03
CA PHE A 89 15.58 -18.91 -7.83
C PHE A 89 16.33 -17.57 -7.75
N PHE A 90 17.66 -17.60 -7.84
CA PHE A 90 18.47 -16.38 -7.70
C PHE A 90 18.25 -15.40 -8.85
N VAL A 91 18.13 -15.89 -10.09
CA VAL A 91 17.88 -15.04 -11.26
C VAL A 91 16.51 -14.39 -11.19
N VAL A 92 15.46 -15.16 -10.90
CA VAL A 92 14.10 -14.62 -10.78
C VAL A 92 14.02 -13.62 -9.62
N THR A 93 14.67 -13.91 -8.50
CA THR A 93 14.78 -12.97 -7.37
C THR A 93 15.43 -11.65 -7.82
N ALA A 94 16.58 -11.72 -8.48
CA ALA A 94 17.32 -10.54 -8.93
C ALA A 94 16.53 -9.72 -9.96
N LEU A 95 15.89 -10.37 -10.95
CA LEU A 95 15.09 -9.71 -11.97
C LEU A 95 13.85 -9.04 -11.39
N GLN A 96 13.14 -9.73 -10.48
CA GLN A 96 11.98 -9.14 -9.80
C GLN A 96 12.39 -7.98 -8.91
N PHE A 97 13.49 -8.11 -8.18
CA PHE A 97 14.02 -7.04 -7.34
C PHE A 97 14.40 -5.82 -8.17
N ALA A 98 15.12 -6.00 -9.29
CA ALA A 98 15.37 -4.92 -10.26
C ALA A 98 14.05 -4.31 -10.75
N GLY A 99 13.06 -5.15 -11.09
CA GLY A 99 11.71 -4.72 -11.46
C GLY A 99 11.07 -3.77 -10.45
N THR A 100 11.25 -3.98 -9.13
CA THR A 100 10.68 -3.08 -8.11
C THR A 100 11.20 -1.65 -8.18
N PHE A 101 12.42 -1.42 -8.69
CA PHE A 101 13.00 -0.08 -8.85
C PHE A 101 12.70 0.51 -10.23
N PHE A 102 12.79 -0.29 -11.30
CA PHE A 102 12.74 0.22 -12.68
C PHE A 102 11.31 0.30 -13.26
N ASN A 103 10.37 -0.49 -12.77
CA ASN A 103 9.04 -0.61 -13.40
C ASN A 103 8.07 0.54 -13.07
N ARG A 104 8.48 1.57 -12.32
CA ARG A 104 7.66 2.76 -11.98
C ARG A 104 6.28 2.41 -11.40
N GLY A 105 6.19 1.32 -10.64
CA GLY A 105 4.93 0.87 -10.01
C GLY A 105 3.98 0.10 -10.92
N ALA A 106 4.41 -0.31 -12.12
CA ALA A 106 3.64 -1.22 -12.97
C ALA A 106 3.43 -2.59 -12.29
N PHE A 107 2.27 -3.20 -12.52
CA PHE A 107 1.85 -4.43 -11.85
C PHE A 107 2.48 -5.69 -12.47
N VAL A 108 2.53 -5.77 -13.80
CA VAL A 108 2.98 -6.92 -14.62
C VAL A 108 2.12 -8.18 -14.47
N SER A 109 1.49 -8.39 -13.32
CA SER A 109 0.52 -9.44 -13.02
C SER A 109 -0.89 -8.85 -12.90
N PRO A 110 -1.93 -9.57 -13.37
CA PRO A 110 -3.31 -9.11 -13.26
C PRO A 110 -3.91 -9.38 -11.88
N LEU A 111 -3.26 -10.18 -11.00
CA LEU A 111 -3.85 -10.59 -9.72
C LEU A 111 -4.16 -9.41 -8.79
N ALA A 112 -3.22 -8.50 -8.60
CA ALA A 112 -3.43 -7.31 -7.79
C ALA A 112 -4.40 -6.30 -8.42
N PRO A 113 -4.34 -5.99 -9.74
CA PRO A 113 -5.37 -5.19 -10.41
C PRO A 113 -6.78 -5.78 -10.30
N ILE A 114 -6.96 -7.10 -10.45
CA ILE A 114 -8.25 -7.78 -10.30
C ILE A 114 -8.77 -7.62 -8.87
N GLU A 115 -7.91 -7.83 -7.87
CA GLU A 115 -8.27 -7.60 -6.46
C GLU A 115 -8.73 -6.15 -6.22
N GLN A 116 -7.97 -5.17 -6.70
CA GLN A 116 -8.30 -3.75 -6.53
C GLN A 116 -9.61 -3.38 -7.23
N PHE A 117 -9.87 -3.92 -8.42
CA PHE A 117 -11.11 -3.69 -9.15
C PHE A 117 -12.33 -4.28 -8.43
N LEU A 118 -12.25 -5.54 -8.00
CA LEU A 118 -13.35 -6.22 -7.32
C LEU A 118 -13.68 -5.64 -5.93
N HIS A 119 -12.70 -5.03 -5.27
CA HIS A 119 -12.90 -4.31 -4.01
C HIS A 119 -13.23 -2.81 -4.18
N GLY A 120 -13.50 -2.35 -5.40
CA GLY A 120 -13.90 -0.95 -5.66
C GLY A 120 -12.77 0.07 -5.56
N LYS A 121 -11.51 -0.35 -5.42
CA LYS A 121 -10.32 0.52 -5.31
C LYS A 121 -9.78 1.01 -6.65
N MET A 122 -10.24 0.43 -7.77
CA MET A 122 -9.79 0.78 -9.10
C MET A 122 -10.99 0.98 -10.04
N HIS A 123 -11.03 2.13 -10.72
CA HIS A 123 -12.05 2.41 -11.74
C HIS A 123 -11.89 1.51 -12.98
N THR A 124 -13.02 1.20 -13.62
CA THR A 124 -13.11 0.31 -14.78
C THR A 124 -12.18 0.70 -15.91
N GLU A 125 -12.08 1.99 -16.25
CA GLU A 125 -11.24 2.48 -17.34
C GLU A 125 -9.75 2.18 -17.11
N LYS A 126 -9.27 2.44 -15.89
CA LYS A 126 -7.89 2.15 -15.49
C LYS A 126 -7.62 0.64 -15.47
N PHE A 127 -8.57 -0.15 -14.97
CA PHE A 127 -8.45 -1.60 -14.92
C PHE A 127 -8.34 -2.23 -16.32
N LEU A 128 -9.25 -1.87 -17.24
CA LEU A 128 -9.22 -2.36 -18.62
C LEU A 128 -7.94 -1.93 -19.35
N THR A 129 -7.47 -0.70 -19.11
CA THR A 129 -6.22 -0.19 -19.65
C THR A 129 -5.02 -1.05 -19.22
N ILE A 130 -4.93 -1.36 -17.92
CA ILE A 130 -3.86 -2.21 -17.38
C ILE A 130 -3.91 -3.61 -17.98
N LEU A 131 -5.09 -4.24 -18.04
CA LEU A 131 -5.23 -5.58 -18.63
C LEU A 131 -4.86 -5.61 -20.11
N LEU A 132 -5.25 -4.59 -20.87
CA LEU A 132 -4.88 -4.47 -22.28
C LEU A 132 -3.36 -4.30 -22.44
N ALA A 133 -2.75 -3.43 -21.64
CA ALA A 133 -1.30 -3.21 -21.64
C ALA A 133 -0.52 -4.49 -21.30
N GLN A 134 -0.97 -5.23 -20.28
CA GLN A 134 -0.37 -6.50 -19.87
C GLN A 134 -0.48 -7.56 -20.97
N THR A 135 -1.65 -7.67 -21.61
CA THR A 135 -1.90 -8.62 -22.70
C THR A 135 -0.98 -8.33 -23.89
N LEU A 136 -0.92 -7.07 -24.33
CA LEU A 136 -0.07 -6.65 -25.46
C LEU A 136 1.43 -6.78 -25.12
N GLY A 137 1.82 -6.38 -23.91
CA GLY A 137 3.20 -6.53 -23.43
C GLY A 137 3.63 -7.99 -23.40
N GLY A 138 2.83 -8.87 -22.80
CA GLY A 138 3.08 -10.31 -22.75
C GLY A 138 3.12 -10.97 -24.14
N TYR A 139 2.22 -10.58 -25.05
CA TYR A 139 2.21 -11.08 -26.43
C TYR A 139 3.45 -10.66 -27.23
N SER A 140 3.92 -9.42 -27.06
CA SER A 140 5.11 -8.90 -27.76
C SER A 140 6.43 -9.53 -27.28
N ALA A 141 6.45 -10.06 -26.06
CA ALA A 141 7.67 -10.48 -25.38
C ALA A 141 8.45 -11.58 -26.12
N PHE A 142 7.75 -12.53 -26.75
CA PHE A 142 8.39 -13.58 -27.56
C PHE A 142 9.16 -13.00 -28.73
N ARG A 143 8.55 -12.06 -29.46
CA ARG A 143 9.17 -11.43 -30.64
C ARG A 143 10.42 -10.67 -30.25
N LEU A 144 10.39 -9.97 -29.12
CA LEU A 144 11.55 -9.28 -28.55
C LEU A 144 12.65 -10.28 -28.18
N ALA A 145 12.31 -11.36 -27.45
CA ALA A 145 13.27 -12.39 -27.08
C ALA A 145 13.92 -13.06 -28.30
N ASN A 146 13.11 -13.44 -29.29
CA ASN A 146 13.57 -14.07 -30.51
C ASN A 146 14.50 -13.16 -31.33
N SER A 147 14.21 -11.85 -31.36
CA SER A 147 15.08 -10.86 -32.02
C SER A 147 16.43 -10.74 -31.31
N LEU A 148 16.44 -10.74 -29.97
CA LEU A 148 17.68 -10.72 -29.20
C LEU A 148 18.50 -11.99 -29.41
N TRP A 149 17.86 -13.15 -29.48
CA TRP A 149 18.52 -14.42 -29.81
C TRP A 149 19.15 -14.40 -31.21
N TYR A 150 18.45 -13.83 -32.21
CA TYR A 150 19.00 -13.64 -33.56
C TYR A 150 20.31 -12.85 -33.57
N TYR A 151 20.36 -11.72 -32.86
CA TYR A 151 21.59 -10.90 -32.80
C TYR A 151 22.71 -11.52 -31.96
N SER A 152 22.42 -12.63 -31.26
CA SER A 152 23.39 -13.30 -30.40
C SER A 152 23.70 -14.74 -30.83
N LEU A 153 23.30 -15.13 -32.05
CA LEU A 153 23.54 -16.46 -32.63
C LEU A 153 25.04 -16.82 -32.67
N SER A 154 25.90 -15.87 -33.04
CA SER A 154 27.35 -16.08 -33.11
C SER A 154 28.02 -16.19 -31.75
N TYR A 155 27.35 -15.76 -30.67
CA TYR A 155 27.91 -15.70 -29.31
C TYR A 155 27.31 -16.75 -28.37
N SER A 156 26.21 -17.41 -28.75
CA SER A 156 25.47 -18.35 -27.91
C SER A 156 24.94 -19.53 -28.71
N THR A 157 25.50 -20.72 -28.47
CA THR A 157 24.96 -21.97 -29.00
C THR A 157 23.56 -22.26 -28.50
N ASP A 158 23.24 -21.87 -27.26
CA ASP A 158 21.89 -21.98 -26.72
C ASP A 158 20.92 -21.07 -27.49
N HIS A 159 21.27 -19.81 -27.75
CA HIS A 159 20.38 -18.92 -28.52
C HIS A 159 20.21 -19.41 -29.97
N HIS A 160 21.25 -20.00 -30.55
CA HIS A 160 21.15 -20.67 -31.84
C HIS A 160 20.18 -21.86 -31.83
N GLN A 161 20.20 -22.65 -30.76
CA GLN A 161 19.25 -23.75 -30.58
C GLN A 161 17.82 -23.22 -30.38
N PHE A 162 17.61 -22.25 -29.48
CA PHE A 162 16.29 -21.69 -29.17
C PHE A 162 15.70 -20.88 -30.34
N TYR A 163 16.50 -20.20 -31.15
CA TYR A 163 16.04 -19.48 -32.34
C TYR A 163 15.56 -20.44 -33.44
N ASN A 164 16.28 -21.54 -33.67
CA ASN A 164 15.96 -22.48 -34.74
C ASN A 164 14.91 -23.53 -34.34
N ASN A 165 14.87 -23.91 -33.05
CA ASN A 165 13.98 -24.94 -32.53
C ASN A 165 13.27 -24.42 -31.29
N LEU A 166 12.08 -23.82 -31.47
CA LEU A 166 11.23 -23.47 -30.33
C LEU A 166 9.83 -24.11 -30.36
N PRO A 167 9.73 -25.43 -30.18
CA PRO A 167 8.50 -25.99 -29.68
C PRO A 167 8.42 -25.77 -28.17
N CYS A 168 7.48 -24.95 -27.72
CA CYS A 168 7.07 -24.95 -26.32
C CYS A 168 6.15 -26.15 -26.05
N ALA A 169 6.21 -26.75 -24.86
CA ALA A 169 5.33 -27.85 -24.47
C ALA A 169 5.14 -27.89 -22.96
N PHE A 170 3.94 -28.29 -22.51
CA PHE A 170 3.70 -28.52 -21.09
C PHE A 170 4.41 -29.79 -20.62
N THR A 171 5.22 -29.66 -19.57
CA THR A 171 5.97 -30.78 -18.98
C THR A 171 5.70 -30.85 -17.48
N TYR A 172 4.61 -31.53 -17.11
CA TYR A 172 4.28 -31.77 -15.71
C TYR A 172 5.09 -32.94 -15.15
N LYS A 173 5.60 -32.77 -13.93
CA LYS A 173 6.29 -33.82 -13.16
C LYS A 173 5.35 -34.65 -12.29
N VAL A 174 4.13 -34.15 -12.13
CA VAL A 174 3.05 -34.72 -11.33
C VAL A 174 1.80 -34.82 -12.19
N PRO A 175 0.82 -35.66 -11.80
CA PRO A 175 -0.50 -35.63 -12.42
C PRO A 175 -1.09 -34.21 -12.49
N PHE A 176 -1.74 -33.89 -13.61
CA PHE A 176 -2.20 -32.53 -13.94
C PHE A 176 -3.05 -31.87 -12.85
N TYR A 177 -3.88 -32.63 -12.12
CA TYR A 177 -4.70 -32.08 -11.04
C TYR A 177 -3.88 -31.46 -9.91
N TYR A 178 -2.63 -31.90 -9.67
CA TYR A 178 -1.75 -31.23 -8.72
C TYR A 178 -1.29 -29.86 -9.20
N ALA A 179 -1.21 -29.62 -10.52
CA ALA A 179 -0.93 -28.29 -11.06
C ALA A 179 -2.11 -27.34 -10.78
N LEU A 180 -3.36 -27.79 -10.99
CA LEU A 180 -4.56 -27.03 -10.62
C LEU A 180 -4.57 -26.64 -9.14
N LEU A 181 -4.32 -27.61 -8.26
CA LEU A 181 -4.26 -27.38 -6.82
C LEU A 181 -3.13 -26.42 -6.46
N PHE A 182 -1.95 -26.56 -7.08
CA PHE A 182 -0.82 -25.69 -6.82
C PHE A 182 -1.11 -24.23 -7.25
N GLU A 183 -1.72 -24.00 -8.41
CA GLU A 183 -2.05 -22.64 -8.85
C GLU A 183 -3.07 -21.97 -7.93
N LEU A 184 -4.06 -22.73 -7.43
CA LEU A 184 -5.04 -22.25 -6.46
C LEU A 184 -4.43 -21.98 -5.07
N PHE A 185 -3.88 -23.03 -4.44
CA PHE A 185 -3.37 -22.96 -3.07
C PHE A 185 -2.05 -22.17 -2.98
N GLY A 186 -1.20 -22.26 -4.00
CA GLY A 186 0.04 -21.51 -4.10
C GLY A 186 -0.23 -20.01 -4.19
N SER A 187 -1.19 -19.58 -5.02
CA SER A 187 -1.59 -18.17 -5.10
C SER A 187 -2.22 -17.66 -3.79
N PHE A 188 -3.09 -18.48 -3.16
CA PHE A 188 -3.65 -18.19 -1.84
C PHE A 188 -2.57 -17.98 -0.78
N LEU A 189 -1.63 -18.93 -0.67
CA LEU A 189 -0.58 -18.88 0.34
C LEU A 189 0.39 -17.74 0.08
N LEU A 190 0.77 -17.52 -1.18
CA LEU A 190 1.62 -16.40 -1.59
C LEU A 190 0.99 -15.06 -1.17
N ARG A 191 -0.30 -14.84 -1.47
CA ARG A 191 -1.01 -13.61 -1.07
C ARG A 191 -1.10 -13.42 0.44
N LEU A 192 -1.29 -14.51 1.19
CA LEU A 192 -1.34 -14.48 2.66
C LEU A 192 0.03 -14.11 3.25
N ILE A 193 1.11 -14.70 2.75
CA ILE A 193 2.48 -14.38 3.17
C ILE A 193 2.81 -12.92 2.84
N VAL A 194 2.54 -12.49 1.61
CA VAL A 194 2.80 -11.11 1.17
C VAL A 194 2.08 -10.08 2.04
N HIS A 195 0.85 -10.37 2.48
CA HIS A 195 0.12 -9.51 3.41
C HIS A 195 0.83 -9.34 4.76
N ARG A 196 1.40 -10.43 5.29
CA ARG A 196 2.08 -10.46 6.58
C ARG A 196 3.52 -9.93 6.54
N LEU A 197 4.06 -9.67 5.35
CA LEU A 197 5.39 -9.08 5.25
C LEU A 197 5.39 -7.66 5.85
N PRO A 198 6.32 -7.36 6.77
CA PRO A 198 6.48 -6.02 7.35
C PRO A 198 6.69 -4.97 6.26
N GLN A 199 6.03 -3.82 6.39
CA GLN A 199 6.06 -2.79 5.35
C GLN A 199 7.49 -2.28 5.09
N SER A 200 8.31 -2.17 6.13
CA SER A 200 9.72 -1.74 6.06
C SER A 200 10.59 -2.65 5.20
N SER A 201 10.32 -3.97 5.17
CA SER A 201 11.11 -4.96 4.44
C SER A 201 10.38 -5.56 3.24
N ARG A 202 9.14 -5.12 2.96
CA ARG A 202 8.29 -5.71 1.90
C ARG A 202 8.96 -5.66 0.53
N HIS A 203 9.62 -4.55 0.20
CA HIS A 203 10.33 -4.38 -1.07
C HIS A 203 11.50 -5.36 -1.23
N LEU A 204 12.16 -5.76 -0.14
CA LEU A 204 13.28 -6.70 -0.14
C LEU A 204 12.81 -8.16 -0.13
N LEU A 205 11.75 -8.47 0.62
CA LEU A 205 11.29 -9.84 0.86
C LEU A 205 10.28 -10.35 -0.18
N LEU A 206 9.62 -9.47 -0.93
CA LEU A 206 8.61 -9.85 -1.92
C LEU A 206 9.21 -10.72 -3.04
N SER A 207 10.28 -10.23 -3.67
CA SER A 207 10.95 -10.93 -4.79
C SER A 207 11.45 -12.34 -4.43
N PRO A 208 12.21 -12.56 -3.34
CA PRO A 208 12.63 -13.91 -2.97
C PRO A 208 11.44 -14.80 -2.58
N THR A 209 10.38 -14.25 -2.00
CA THR A 209 9.17 -15.04 -1.67
C THR A 209 8.50 -15.56 -2.94
N VAL A 210 8.23 -14.71 -3.93
CA VAL A 210 7.63 -15.12 -5.20
C VAL A 210 8.56 -16.10 -5.93
N ALA A 211 9.86 -15.81 -5.97
CA ALA A 211 10.84 -16.69 -6.60
C ALA A 211 10.90 -18.07 -5.94
N ALA A 212 10.75 -18.18 -4.61
CA ALA A 212 10.71 -19.46 -3.91
C ALA A 212 9.52 -20.32 -4.36
N PHE A 213 8.33 -19.73 -4.45
CA PHE A 213 7.13 -20.42 -4.94
C PHE A 213 7.28 -20.89 -6.40
N LEU A 214 7.80 -20.02 -7.28
CA LEU A 214 8.04 -20.39 -8.68
C LEU A 214 9.12 -21.48 -8.79
N SER A 215 10.16 -21.44 -7.95
CA SER A 215 11.23 -22.44 -7.95
C SER A 215 10.75 -23.80 -7.43
N PHE A 216 9.88 -23.79 -6.43
CA PHE A 216 9.17 -24.98 -5.94
C PHE A 216 8.27 -25.57 -7.03
N ALA A 217 7.49 -24.73 -7.72
CA ALA A 217 6.63 -25.14 -8.83
C ALA A 217 7.45 -25.81 -9.92
N LEU A 218 8.57 -25.20 -10.33
CA LEU A 218 9.47 -25.76 -11.31
C LEU A 218 10.09 -27.10 -10.85
N ALA A 219 10.50 -27.20 -9.59
CA ALA A 219 11.15 -28.38 -9.05
C ALA A 219 10.18 -29.58 -8.95
N ASN A 220 8.96 -29.34 -8.47
CA ASN A 220 8.03 -30.40 -8.06
C ASN A 220 6.82 -30.56 -8.98
N ILE A 221 6.27 -29.47 -9.53
CA ILE A 221 5.08 -29.50 -10.40
C ILE A 221 5.49 -29.61 -11.88
N GLY A 222 6.57 -28.93 -12.26
CA GLY A 222 7.12 -28.89 -13.61
C GLY A 222 6.85 -27.56 -14.34
N VAL A 223 5.77 -26.85 -13.98
CA VAL A 223 5.38 -25.58 -14.60
C VAL A 223 5.20 -24.49 -13.53
N PRO A 224 5.92 -23.37 -13.60
CA PRO A 224 5.74 -22.23 -12.70
C PRO A 224 4.67 -21.27 -13.22
N GLY A 225 3.42 -21.40 -12.76
CA GLY A 225 2.27 -20.74 -13.38
C GLY A 225 1.63 -19.55 -12.65
N LEU A 226 2.08 -19.22 -11.42
CA LEU A 226 1.43 -18.29 -10.46
C LEU A 226 1.23 -16.83 -10.93
N ASN A 227 1.62 -16.49 -12.17
CA ASN A 227 1.32 -15.21 -12.79
C ASN A 227 0.64 -15.46 -14.16
N PRO A 228 -0.67 -15.19 -14.30
CA PRO A 228 -1.41 -15.49 -15.52
C PRO A 228 -0.81 -14.90 -16.80
N VAL A 229 -0.32 -13.66 -16.76
CA VAL A 229 0.23 -12.97 -17.94
C VAL A 229 1.58 -13.56 -18.35
N VAL A 230 2.46 -13.82 -17.37
CA VAL A 230 3.76 -14.43 -17.64
C VAL A 230 3.59 -15.86 -18.18
N THR A 231 2.66 -16.62 -17.60
CA THR A 231 2.35 -17.99 -18.05
C THR A 231 1.76 -17.97 -19.45
N SER A 232 0.85 -17.03 -19.74
CA SER A 232 0.25 -16.87 -21.07
C SER A 232 1.28 -16.51 -22.12
N SER A 233 2.18 -15.56 -21.81
CA SER A 233 3.28 -15.17 -22.70
C SER A 233 4.11 -16.38 -23.15
N ARG A 234 4.43 -17.30 -22.23
CA ARG A 234 5.30 -18.44 -22.52
C ARG A 234 4.62 -19.68 -23.08
N LEU A 235 3.42 -20.00 -22.58
CA LEU A 235 2.87 -21.36 -22.66
C LEU A 235 1.48 -21.42 -23.32
N GLN A 236 0.83 -20.29 -23.56
CA GLN A 236 -0.48 -20.30 -24.21
C GLN A 236 -0.35 -20.78 -25.66
N GLY A 237 -1.15 -21.79 -26.03
CA GLY A 237 -1.12 -22.39 -27.37
C GLY A 237 -0.03 -23.46 -27.56
N CYS A 238 0.75 -23.77 -26.52
CA CYS A 238 1.72 -24.85 -26.57
C CYS A 238 1.05 -26.24 -26.43
N PRO A 239 1.52 -27.26 -27.17
CA PRO A 239 1.02 -28.62 -27.01
C PRO A 239 1.12 -29.14 -25.57
N GLY A 240 0.14 -29.94 -25.18
CA GLY A 240 0.04 -30.59 -23.86
C GLY A 240 -1.06 -30.04 -22.95
N LEU A 241 -1.69 -28.91 -23.30
CA LEU A 241 -2.88 -28.41 -22.61
C LEU A 241 -3.75 -27.61 -23.60
N ASP A 242 -5.04 -27.88 -23.65
CA ASP A 242 -5.96 -27.09 -24.47
C ASP A 242 -6.22 -25.70 -23.84
N LEU A 243 -6.85 -24.81 -24.61
CA LEU A 243 -7.11 -23.44 -24.16
C LEU A 243 -8.06 -23.39 -22.96
N GLN A 244 -9.04 -24.29 -22.87
CA GLN A 244 -10.03 -24.28 -21.79
C GLN A 244 -9.35 -24.61 -20.46
N TRP A 245 -8.60 -25.71 -20.41
CA TRP A 245 -7.84 -26.11 -19.24
C TRP A 245 -6.71 -25.15 -18.92
N PHE A 246 -6.12 -24.49 -19.94
CA PHE A 246 -5.16 -23.41 -19.72
C PHE A 246 -5.78 -22.24 -18.94
N MET A 247 -6.95 -21.74 -19.38
CA MET A 247 -7.64 -20.65 -18.72
C MET A 247 -8.07 -21.03 -17.29
N ILE A 248 -8.60 -22.23 -17.10
CA ILE A 248 -8.97 -22.72 -15.76
C ILE A 248 -7.74 -22.75 -14.85
N THR A 249 -6.64 -23.34 -15.32
CA THR A 249 -5.46 -23.60 -14.49
C THR A 249 -4.64 -22.36 -14.20
N TYR A 250 -4.39 -21.52 -15.20
CA TYR A 250 -3.42 -20.43 -15.08
C TYR A 250 -4.04 -19.04 -15.04
N TRP A 251 -5.37 -18.92 -15.18
CA TRP A 251 -6.10 -17.69 -14.93
C TRP A 251 -7.08 -17.84 -13.77
N CYS A 252 -8.02 -18.78 -13.84
CA CYS A 252 -9.07 -18.90 -12.82
C CYS A 252 -8.51 -19.33 -11.46
N CYS A 253 -7.71 -20.41 -11.40
CA CYS A 253 -7.15 -20.90 -10.13
C CYS A 253 -6.30 -19.85 -9.40
N PRO A 254 -5.32 -19.16 -10.03
CA PRO A 254 -4.54 -18.13 -9.37
C PRO A 254 -5.39 -16.96 -8.88
N VAL A 255 -6.37 -16.50 -9.67
CA VAL A 255 -7.27 -15.40 -9.29
C VAL A 255 -8.14 -15.79 -8.10
N ILE A 256 -8.78 -16.96 -8.15
CA ILE A 256 -9.63 -17.45 -7.05
C ILE A 256 -8.79 -17.60 -5.77
N GLY A 257 -7.61 -18.22 -5.87
CA GLY A 257 -6.71 -18.41 -4.73
C GLY A 257 -6.31 -17.07 -4.10
N TRP A 258 -5.92 -16.11 -4.94
CA TRP A 258 -5.53 -14.76 -4.50
C TRP A 258 -6.69 -14.02 -3.80
N LEU A 259 -7.89 -14.05 -4.37
CA LEU A 259 -9.08 -13.37 -3.83
C LEU A 259 -9.57 -14.01 -2.52
N LEU A 260 -9.53 -15.34 -2.40
CA LEU A 260 -9.85 -16.04 -1.16
C LEU A 260 -8.93 -15.61 -0.01
N ALA A 261 -7.64 -15.44 -0.30
CA ALA A 261 -6.68 -14.93 0.69
C ALA A 261 -6.97 -13.46 1.03
N ALA A 262 -7.27 -12.62 0.04
CA ALA A 262 -7.62 -11.22 0.25
C ALA A 262 -8.84 -11.06 1.16
N LYS A 263 -9.93 -11.79 0.89
CA LYS A 263 -11.13 -11.82 1.74
C LYS A 263 -10.82 -12.23 3.19
N LYS A 264 -9.99 -13.27 3.37
CA LYS A 264 -9.56 -13.72 4.70
C LYS A 264 -8.76 -12.64 5.43
N THR A 265 -7.84 -11.96 4.75
CA THR A 265 -7.04 -10.88 5.37
C THR A 265 -7.88 -9.66 5.74
N MET A 266 -8.91 -9.34 4.95
CA MET A 266 -9.85 -8.27 5.29
C MET A 266 -10.67 -8.60 6.54
N ALA A 267 -11.19 -9.83 6.63
CA ALA A 267 -11.90 -10.29 7.83
C ALA A 267 -10.99 -10.27 9.07
N GLN A 268 -9.73 -10.70 8.94
CA GLN A 268 -8.76 -10.65 10.03
C GLN A 268 -8.41 -9.23 10.46
N ASN A 269 -8.26 -8.28 9.54
CA ASN A 269 -8.01 -6.88 9.88
C ASN A 269 -9.24 -6.23 10.52
N ALA A 270 -10.46 -6.58 10.07
CA ALA A 270 -11.69 -6.15 10.72
C ALA A 270 -11.79 -6.72 12.15
N GLU A 271 -11.46 -8.00 12.35
CA GLU A 271 -11.39 -8.62 13.68
C GLU A 271 -10.28 -8.03 14.55
N LEU A 272 -9.11 -7.66 14.01
CA LEU A 272 -8.03 -7.02 14.76
C LEU A 272 -8.39 -5.59 15.15
N CYS A 273 -9.03 -4.82 14.26
CA CYS A 273 -9.60 -3.52 14.59
C CYS A 273 -10.66 -3.65 15.68
N ASN A 274 -11.57 -4.63 15.54
CA ASN A 274 -12.60 -4.88 16.55
C ASN A 274 -12.00 -5.37 17.88
N LYS A 275 -10.92 -6.17 17.86
CA LYS A 275 -10.24 -6.65 19.07
C LYS A 275 -9.41 -5.57 19.75
N ASN A 276 -8.76 -4.68 19.00
CA ASN A 276 -8.06 -3.53 19.56
C ASN A 276 -9.06 -2.49 20.10
N GLN A 277 -10.27 -2.44 19.55
CA GLN A 277 -11.39 -1.69 20.11
C GLN A 277 -11.98 -2.38 21.34
N SER A 278 -12.15 -3.71 21.35
CA SER A 278 -12.77 -4.46 22.44
C SER A 278 -11.83 -4.76 23.62
N ALA A 279 -10.51 -4.84 23.40
CA ALA A 279 -9.53 -4.95 24.48
C ALA A 279 -9.43 -3.66 25.32
N ASN A 280 -9.94 -2.54 24.81
CA ASN A 280 -10.12 -1.28 25.54
C ASN A 280 -11.57 -1.08 26.01
N ALA A 281 -12.46 -2.04 25.80
CA ALA A 281 -13.90 -1.91 26.05
C ALA A 281 -14.53 -3.21 26.59
N GLU A 282 -13.89 -3.87 27.56
CA GLU A 282 -14.59 -4.85 28.39
C GLU A 282 -15.21 -4.15 29.60
N GLY A 283 -16.47 -3.71 29.46
CA GLY A 283 -17.30 -3.31 30.61
C GLY A 283 -18.48 -2.38 30.32
N ASP A 284 -18.37 -1.47 29.36
CA ASP A 284 -19.32 -0.35 29.27
C ASP A 284 -20.40 -0.51 28.20
N GLU A 285 -21.62 -0.08 28.56
CA GLU A 285 -22.73 0.14 27.66
C GLU A 285 -22.29 1.00 26.46
N VAL A 286 -22.66 0.62 25.23
CA VAL A 286 -22.32 1.40 24.03
C VAL A 286 -22.96 2.79 24.13
N GLU A 287 -22.12 3.80 24.33
CA GLU A 287 -22.53 5.19 24.52
C GLU A 287 -23.16 5.74 23.23
N ARG A 288 -24.28 6.47 23.38
CA ARG A 288 -25.02 7.06 22.28
C ARG A 288 -25.48 8.46 22.66
N ILE A 289 -25.46 9.35 21.67
CA ILE A 289 -26.09 10.65 21.80
C ILE A 289 -27.62 10.50 21.83
N SER A 290 -28.30 11.41 22.54
CA SER A 290 -29.76 11.43 22.64
C SER A 290 -30.30 12.85 22.45
N ASN A 291 -31.58 12.96 22.08
CA ASN A 291 -32.28 14.23 21.87
C ASN A 291 -31.61 15.13 20.84
N VAL A 292 -31.21 14.56 19.70
CA VAL A 292 -30.44 15.29 18.68
C VAL A 292 -31.33 16.32 17.98
N LYS A 293 -30.89 17.58 17.99
CA LYS A 293 -31.54 18.69 17.28
C LYS A 293 -30.50 19.43 16.45
N LEU A 294 -30.83 19.65 15.18
CA LEU A 294 -29.96 20.39 14.25
C LEU A 294 -30.61 21.75 13.97
N GLU A 295 -29.85 22.82 14.22
CA GLU A 295 -30.25 24.19 13.91
C GLU A 295 -29.50 24.65 12.65
N GLU A 296 -30.25 24.94 11.58
CA GLU A 296 -29.64 25.34 10.30
C GLU A 296 -29.19 26.80 10.27
N GLN A 297 -29.76 27.64 11.14
CA GLN A 297 -29.44 29.07 11.23
C GLN A 297 -28.78 29.39 12.56
N VAL A 298 -27.45 29.27 12.59
CA VAL A 298 -26.67 29.58 13.79
C VAL A 298 -26.41 31.09 13.86
N THR A 299 -27.03 31.77 14.83
CA THR A 299 -26.90 33.23 15.02
C THR A 299 -26.13 33.63 16.28
N ASN A 300 -26.01 32.75 17.28
CA ASN A 300 -25.46 33.05 18.60
C ASN A 300 -24.43 32.00 19.06
N SER A 301 -23.32 31.86 18.34
CA SER A 301 -22.23 30.94 18.71
C SER A 301 -21.04 31.68 19.33
N ASN A 302 -20.51 31.11 20.41
CA ASN A 302 -19.36 31.66 21.14
C ASN A 302 -18.03 31.39 20.42
N PHE A 303 -17.96 30.34 19.61
CA PHE A 303 -16.69 29.84 19.04
C PHE A 303 -16.57 30.04 17.54
N ILE A 304 -17.70 29.94 16.81
CA ILE A 304 -17.73 29.97 15.34
C ILE A 304 -18.74 31.01 14.87
N LYS A 305 -18.36 31.88 13.94
CA LYS A 305 -19.23 32.91 13.37
C LYS A 305 -19.46 32.68 11.87
N PRO A 306 -20.56 32.01 11.46
CA PRO A 306 -20.92 31.88 10.06
C PRO A 306 -21.20 33.26 9.45
N MET A 307 -20.66 33.53 8.26
CA MET A 307 -20.87 34.79 7.57
C MET A 307 -20.68 34.66 6.06
N ARG A 308 -21.27 35.60 5.32
CA ARG A 308 -21.07 35.76 3.87
C ARG A 308 -20.36 37.08 3.60
N ILE A 309 -19.22 37.02 2.91
CA ILE A 309 -18.55 38.22 2.40
C ILE A 309 -19.00 38.49 0.97
N HIS A 310 -19.35 39.74 0.67
CA HIS A 310 -19.59 40.24 -0.69
C HIS A 310 -18.43 41.13 -1.12
N PHE A 311 -17.85 40.88 -2.28
CA PHE A 311 -16.67 41.62 -2.75
C PHE A 311 -16.61 41.69 -4.27
N ARG A 312 -15.96 42.74 -4.79
CA ARG A 312 -15.78 42.93 -6.23
C ARG A 312 -14.35 42.55 -6.64
N ARG A 313 -14.21 41.67 -7.64
CA ARG A 313 -12.90 41.27 -8.17
C ARG A 313 -12.94 41.24 -9.70
N ARG A 314 -12.00 41.96 -10.33
CA ARG A 314 -11.92 42.12 -11.80
C ARG A 314 -13.26 42.59 -12.41
N GLY A 315 -13.88 43.58 -11.78
CA GLY A 315 -15.14 44.18 -12.24
C GLY A 315 -16.40 43.32 -12.04
N ARG A 316 -16.29 42.12 -11.46
CA ARG A 316 -17.43 41.25 -11.14
C ARG A 316 -17.69 41.22 -9.65
N ASP A 317 -18.95 41.32 -9.27
CA ASP A 317 -19.41 41.15 -7.89
C ASP A 317 -19.50 39.65 -7.58
N LEU A 318 -18.91 39.25 -6.46
CA LEU A 318 -18.77 37.88 -5.99
C LEU A 318 -19.21 37.80 -4.53
N PHE A 319 -19.50 36.59 -4.06
CA PHE A 319 -19.69 36.31 -2.65
C PHE A 319 -18.98 35.02 -2.25
N TRP A 320 -18.70 34.86 -0.95
CA TRP A 320 -18.13 33.64 -0.36
C TRP A 320 -18.70 33.41 1.04
N ASP A 321 -19.02 32.16 1.36
CA ASP A 321 -19.48 31.74 2.69
C ASP A 321 -18.31 31.21 3.52
N LEU A 322 -18.17 31.69 4.74
CA LEU A 322 -17.09 31.36 5.66
C LEU A 322 -17.61 31.24 7.09
N ALA A 323 -16.81 30.63 7.96
CA ALA A 323 -17.10 30.48 9.38
C ALA A 323 -15.84 30.86 10.16
N LEU A 324 -15.81 32.08 10.72
CA LEU A 324 -14.65 32.54 11.49
C LEU A 324 -14.56 31.78 12.81
N GLU A 325 -13.35 31.36 13.15
CA GLU A 325 -13.00 30.69 14.41
C GLU A 325 -11.70 31.29 14.97
N HIS A 326 -11.29 30.87 16.17
CA HIS A 326 -10.03 31.30 16.78
C HIS A 326 -8.82 30.59 16.15
N ASP A 327 -7.67 31.27 16.16
CA ASP A 327 -6.38 30.59 15.98
C ASP A 327 -6.20 29.55 17.09
N ASN A 328 -5.38 28.53 16.85
CA ASN A 328 -5.24 27.40 17.77
C ASN A 328 -3.81 26.88 17.85
N VAL A 329 -3.56 26.03 18.83
CA VAL A 329 -2.28 25.40 19.12
C VAL A 329 -2.43 23.89 19.08
N ALA A 330 -1.36 23.17 18.74
CA ALA A 330 -1.31 21.71 18.83
C ALA A 330 0.10 21.23 19.18
N ALA A 331 0.22 20.10 19.88
CA ALA A 331 1.49 19.48 20.23
C ALA A 331 1.57 18.03 19.77
N LEU A 332 2.68 17.68 19.15
CA LEU A 332 3.14 16.30 19.07
C LEU A 332 3.93 15.96 20.33
N ILE A 333 3.49 14.93 21.03
CA ILE A 333 4.05 14.54 22.33
C ILE A 333 4.72 13.17 22.18
N TYR A 334 6.00 13.09 22.51
CA TYR A 334 6.72 11.81 22.61
C TYR A 334 7.02 11.48 24.06
N HIS A 335 6.48 10.36 24.54
CA HIS A 335 6.77 9.85 25.87
C HIS A 335 8.04 9.00 25.83
N THR A 336 9.13 9.53 26.39
CA THR A 336 10.48 8.93 26.31
C THR A 336 10.57 7.61 27.07
N GLY A 337 9.98 7.52 28.27
CA GLY A 337 9.97 6.29 29.07
C GLY A 337 9.22 5.13 28.41
N ARG A 338 8.06 5.40 27.79
CA ARG A 338 7.23 4.40 27.07
C ARG A 338 7.71 4.15 25.64
N LYS A 339 8.48 5.07 25.07
CA LYS A 339 8.85 5.12 23.65
C LYS A 339 7.64 5.14 22.72
N GLN A 340 6.62 5.89 23.11
CA GLN A 340 5.33 5.99 22.41
C GLN A 340 5.00 7.45 22.13
N LEU A 341 4.25 7.70 21.06
CA LEU A 341 3.63 9.00 20.80
C LEU A 341 2.29 9.06 21.54
N LEU A 342 2.05 10.16 22.23
CA LEU A 342 0.79 10.43 22.94
C LEU A 342 -0.12 11.30 22.06
N PHE A 343 -1.32 10.79 21.85
CA PHE A 343 -2.43 11.43 21.16
C PHE A 343 -3.64 11.50 22.07
N VAL A 344 -4.64 12.26 21.65
CA VAL A 344 -5.94 12.32 22.32
C VAL A 344 -7.01 11.72 21.43
N LYS A 345 -8.04 11.11 22.04
CA LYS A 345 -9.22 10.62 21.36
C LYS A 345 -10.45 11.29 21.96
N GLN A 346 -11.31 11.82 21.10
CA GLN A 346 -12.51 12.54 21.52
C GLN A 346 -13.60 12.46 20.45
N PHE A 347 -14.84 12.70 20.85
CA PHE A 347 -15.98 12.74 19.93
C PHE A 347 -16.05 14.08 19.19
N ARG A 348 -16.12 14.04 17.86
CA ARG A 348 -16.31 15.23 17.01
C ARG A 348 -17.68 15.14 16.30
N PRO A 349 -18.70 15.91 16.74
CA PRO A 349 -20.03 15.86 16.15
C PRO A 349 -20.09 16.05 14.61
N PRO A 350 -19.27 16.92 13.98
CA PRO A 350 -19.26 17.03 12.52
C PRO A 350 -18.81 15.76 11.81
N VAL A 351 -17.86 15.02 12.40
CA VAL A 351 -17.39 13.74 11.87
C VAL A 351 -18.49 12.70 11.99
N PHE A 352 -19.13 12.59 13.17
CA PHE A 352 -20.28 11.72 13.38
C PHE A 352 -21.38 11.95 12.35
N ILE A 353 -21.79 13.21 12.16
CA ILE A 353 -22.85 13.57 11.20
C ILE A 353 -22.45 13.14 9.80
N ASN A 354 -21.20 13.38 9.39
CA ASN A 354 -20.74 13.01 8.06
C ASN A 354 -20.69 11.49 7.84
N GLU A 355 -20.14 10.74 8.80
CA GLU A 355 -20.06 9.28 8.76
C GLU A 355 -21.46 8.66 8.67
N VAL A 356 -22.37 9.05 9.56
CA VAL A 356 -23.75 8.53 9.58
C VAL A 356 -24.49 8.86 8.28
N ARG A 357 -24.35 10.07 7.74
CA ARG A 357 -24.98 10.45 6.45
C ARG A 357 -24.44 9.68 5.26
N SER A 358 -23.19 9.23 5.33
CA SER A 358 -22.55 8.50 4.23
C SER A 358 -22.96 7.03 4.17
N LEU A 359 -23.65 6.51 5.20
CA LEU A 359 -24.16 5.15 5.23
C LEU A 359 -25.24 4.94 4.15
N PRO A 360 -25.26 3.78 3.46
CA PRO A 360 -26.22 3.51 2.38
C PRO A 360 -27.69 3.71 2.77
N GLU A 361 -28.07 3.37 4.00
CA GLU A 361 -29.42 3.53 4.52
C GLU A 361 -29.83 4.99 4.76
N ASN A 362 -28.88 5.92 4.82
CA ASN A 362 -29.12 7.35 5.02
C ASN A 362 -28.81 8.19 3.77
N ALA A 363 -28.24 7.58 2.73
CA ALA A 363 -27.88 8.26 1.50
C ALA A 363 -29.09 8.94 0.86
N GLY A 364 -29.00 10.25 0.67
CA GLY A 364 -30.05 11.08 0.04
C GLY A 364 -31.22 11.47 0.95
N LYS A 365 -31.25 11.03 2.21
CA LYS A 365 -32.27 11.47 3.18
C LYS A 365 -32.07 12.93 3.58
N ALA A 366 -33.16 13.61 3.89
CA ALA A 366 -33.09 14.90 4.57
C ALA A 366 -32.52 14.72 5.99
N LEU A 367 -31.84 15.73 6.54
CA LEU A 367 -31.23 15.64 7.87
C LEU A 367 -32.25 15.33 8.98
N SER A 368 -33.50 15.77 8.80
CA SER A 368 -34.62 15.50 9.70
C SER A 368 -35.12 14.05 9.67
N GLU A 369 -34.76 13.26 8.66
CA GLU A 369 -35.21 11.86 8.48
C GLU A 369 -34.19 10.84 9.00
N VAL A 370 -32.97 11.30 9.34
CA VAL A 370 -31.91 10.45 9.87
C VAL A 370 -32.12 10.23 11.37
N ARG A 371 -32.10 8.96 11.79
CA ARG A 371 -32.21 8.58 13.21
C ARG A 371 -30.84 8.60 13.88
N TRP A 372 -30.36 9.78 14.27
CA TRP A 372 -29.03 9.99 14.84
C TRP A 372 -28.74 9.13 16.06
N GLU A 373 -29.73 8.95 16.95
CA GLU A 373 -29.62 8.19 18.20
C GLU A 373 -29.47 6.67 17.97
N ALA A 374 -29.63 6.20 16.74
CA ALA A 374 -29.42 4.79 16.42
C ALA A 374 -27.93 4.42 16.35
N TYR A 375 -27.03 5.40 16.23
CA TYR A 375 -25.61 5.19 15.95
C TYR A 375 -24.74 5.43 17.19
N PRO A 376 -23.68 4.61 17.37
CA PRO A 376 -22.77 4.72 18.50
C PRO A 376 -21.86 5.96 18.40
N ILE A 377 -21.51 6.57 19.53
CA ILE A 377 -20.69 7.80 19.59
C ILE A 377 -19.31 7.60 18.95
N GLU A 378 -18.80 6.37 18.99
CA GLU A 378 -17.55 5.94 18.40
C GLU A 378 -17.48 6.20 16.89
N SER A 379 -18.63 6.28 16.21
CA SER A 379 -18.71 6.62 14.78
C SER A 379 -18.20 8.04 14.48
N GLY A 380 -18.14 8.91 15.50
CA GLY A 380 -17.61 10.26 15.41
C GLY A 380 -16.31 10.49 16.17
N CYS A 381 -15.71 9.46 16.76
CA CYS A 381 -14.47 9.62 17.50
C CYS A 381 -13.28 9.76 16.56
N THR A 382 -12.44 10.75 16.82
CA THR A 382 -11.19 11.00 16.11
C THR A 382 -10.01 10.73 17.03
N VAL A 383 -8.86 10.37 16.44
CA VAL A 383 -7.56 10.45 17.12
C VAL A 383 -6.87 11.72 16.65
N GLU A 384 -6.41 12.54 17.57
CA GLU A 384 -5.93 13.91 17.32
C GLU A 384 -4.66 14.23 18.13
N LEU A 385 -4.01 15.33 17.78
CA LEU A 385 -2.95 15.92 18.60
C LEU A 385 -3.60 16.62 19.81
N CYS A 386 -2.87 16.71 20.92
CA CYS A 386 -3.27 17.59 22.02
C CYS A 386 -3.32 19.03 21.51
N ALA A 387 -4.44 19.72 21.67
CA ALA A 387 -4.71 20.97 20.98
C ALA A 387 -5.78 21.82 21.67
N GLY A 388 -5.67 23.14 21.53
CA GLY A 388 -6.63 24.08 22.13
C GLY A 388 -6.65 25.42 21.41
N LEU A 389 -7.64 26.25 21.77
CA LEU A 389 -7.84 27.57 21.15
C LEU A 389 -6.89 28.61 21.74
N ILE A 390 -6.56 29.62 20.95
CA ILE A 390 -5.92 30.86 21.43
C ILE A 390 -7.04 31.85 21.72
N ASP A 391 -7.51 31.84 22.96
CA ASP A 391 -8.66 32.61 23.45
C ASP A 391 -8.28 33.67 24.50
N GLU A 392 -7.16 33.51 25.20
CA GLU A 392 -6.61 34.53 26.10
C GLU A 392 -5.59 35.42 25.36
N PRO A 393 -5.93 36.69 25.06
CA PRO A 393 -5.11 37.55 24.19
C PRO A 393 -3.75 37.95 24.80
N ASP A 394 -3.63 37.91 26.12
CA ASP A 394 -2.40 38.27 26.85
C ASP A 394 -1.42 37.10 26.99
N LYS A 395 -1.79 35.90 26.53
CA LYS A 395 -0.95 34.69 26.59
C LYS A 395 -0.31 34.36 25.25
N THR A 396 0.88 33.76 25.32
CA THR A 396 1.56 33.29 24.11
C THR A 396 0.97 31.96 23.63
N PRO A 397 1.11 31.59 22.34
CA PRO A 397 0.73 30.26 21.86
C PRO A 397 1.44 29.12 22.63
N LEU A 398 2.62 29.38 23.18
CA LEU A 398 3.37 28.41 23.96
C LEU A 398 2.72 28.19 25.35
N ALA A 399 2.29 29.26 26.01
CA ALA A 399 1.55 29.18 27.27
C ALA A 399 0.21 28.44 27.10
N HIS A 400 -0.47 28.66 25.98
CA HIS A 400 -1.70 27.94 25.64
C HIS A 400 -1.45 26.44 25.50
N ILE A 401 -0.50 26.00 24.65
CA ILE A 401 -0.27 24.56 24.46
C ILE A 401 0.24 23.87 25.74
N GLN A 402 0.97 24.60 26.60
CA GLN A 402 1.36 24.09 27.91
C GLN A 402 0.15 23.80 28.80
N LYS A 403 -0.85 24.70 28.81
CA LYS A 403 -2.11 24.52 29.53
C LYS A 403 -2.87 23.31 28.99
N GLU A 404 -3.02 23.20 27.67
CA GLU A 404 -3.72 22.07 27.03
C GLU A 404 -3.08 20.71 27.35
N MET A 405 -1.75 20.62 27.38
CA MET A 405 -1.07 19.37 27.75
C MET A 405 -1.33 18.96 29.20
N LEU A 406 -1.53 19.92 30.10
CA LEU A 406 -1.92 19.61 31.47
C LEU A 406 -3.39 19.17 31.53
N GLU A 407 -4.26 19.87 30.84
CA GLU A 407 -5.71 19.70 30.86
C GLU A 407 -6.17 18.42 30.15
N GLU A 408 -5.74 18.22 28.90
CA GLU A 408 -6.14 17.07 28.09
C GLU A 408 -5.30 15.83 28.43
N CYS A 409 -3.97 16.01 28.53
CA CYS A 409 -3.03 14.88 28.62
C CYS A 409 -2.61 14.54 30.07
N GLY A 410 -2.73 15.48 31.01
CA GLY A 410 -2.32 15.29 32.40
C GLY A 410 -0.82 15.44 32.65
N TYR A 411 -0.11 16.24 31.83
CA TYR A 411 1.33 16.44 31.96
C TYR A 411 1.72 17.92 32.06
N ARG A 412 2.47 18.26 33.11
CA ARG A 412 3.01 19.60 33.34
C ARG A 412 4.41 19.72 32.75
N VAL A 413 4.48 20.23 31.52
CA VAL A 413 5.75 20.44 30.81
C VAL A 413 6.27 21.87 31.04
N ASN A 414 7.57 22.05 31.29
CA ASN A 414 8.19 23.38 31.28
C ASN A 414 8.24 23.98 29.86
N GLU A 415 7.95 25.28 29.73
CA GLU A 415 7.96 25.99 28.45
C GLU A 415 9.27 25.82 27.65
N SER A 416 10.41 25.78 28.34
CA SER A 416 11.73 25.59 27.73
C SER A 416 11.91 24.28 26.96
N ASN A 417 11.06 23.29 27.24
CA ASN A 417 11.11 21.97 26.60
C ASN A 417 10.20 21.87 25.37
N ILE A 418 9.35 22.86 25.15
CA ILE A 418 8.37 22.88 24.05
C ILE A 418 9.04 23.54 22.82
N ARG A 419 9.13 22.78 21.73
CA ARG A 419 9.81 23.21 20.50
C ARG A 419 8.80 23.55 19.41
N PRO A 420 8.85 24.74 18.79
CA PRO A 420 7.99 25.04 17.66
C PRO A 420 8.38 24.18 16.43
N ILE A 421 7.40 23.57 15.77
CA ILE A 421 7.58 22.87 14.49
C ILE A 421 7.26 23.81 13.33
N LYS A 422 6.01 24.30 13.27
CA LYS A 422 5.50 25.06 12.11
C LYS A 422 4.23 25.82 12.47
N ARG A 423 3.95 26.87 11.70
CA ARG A 423 2.69 27.62 11.70
C ARG A 423 2.04 27.51 10.34
N TYR A 424 0.75 27.18 10.27
CA TYR A 424 0.03 27.02 9.00
C TYR A 424 -1.45 27.37 9.13
N VAL A 425 -2.07 27.67 7.99
CA VAL A 425 -3.50 27.98 7.90
C VAL A 425 -4.32 26.69 7.92
N THR A 426 -5.32 26.64 8.77
CA THR A 426 -6.36 25.60 8.83
C THR A 426 -7.65 26.11 8.20
N GLY A 427 -8.53 25.19 7.77
CA GLY A 427 -9.82 25.56 7.20
C GLY A 427 -9.74 26.52 6.01
N ILE A 428 -8.81 26.28 5.05
CA ILE A 428 -8.45 27.21 3.94
C ILE A 428 -9.66 27.86 3.24
N SER A 429 -10.73 27.10 3.01
CA SER A 429 -11.95 27.57 2.33
C SER A 429 -13.08 27.98 3.27
N LEU A 430 -12.93 27.76 4.58
CA LEU A 430 -13.98 27.91 5.57
C LEU A 430 -13.64 28.97 6.63
N SER A 431 -12.53 28.86 7.35
CA SER A 431 -12.18 29.77 8.45
C SER A 431 -10.96 30.64 8.12
N GLY A 432 -9.91 30.03 7.58
CA GLY A 432 -8.60 30.68 7.41
C GLY A 432 -7.84 30.90 8.73
N ALA A 433 -8.25 30.23 9.80
CA ALA A 433 -7.57 30.28 11.10
C ALA A 433 -6.15 29.70 11.02
N ILE A 434 -5.33 29.97 12.03
CA ILE A 434 -3.93 29.60 12.06
C ILE A 434 -3.65 28.64 13.20
N GLN A 435 -3.03 27.50 12.88
CA GLN A 435 -2.57 26.51 13.85
C GLN A 435 -1.07 26.64 14.08
N HIS A 436 -0.68 26.73 15.35
CA HIS A 436 0.70 26.70 15.83
C HIS A 436 1.04 25.29 16.32
N LEU A 437 1.92 24.59 15.60
CA LEU A 437 2.30 23.21 15.91
C LEU A 437 3.63 23.15 16.66
N PHE A 438 3.65 22.40 17.77
CA PHE A 438 4.78 22.21 18.67
C PHE A 438 5.16 20.74 18.82
N TYR A 439 6.37 20.50 19.31
CA TYR A 439 6.90 19.19 19.67
C TYR A 439 7.42 19.22 21.12
N VAL A 440 7.16 18.15 21.86
CA VAL A 440 7.68 17.98 23.22
C VAL A 440 8.05 16.53 23.48
N GLU A 441 9.08 16.36 24.29
CA GLU A 441 9.43 15.08 24.90
C GLU A 441 9.09 15.14 26.39
N LEU A 442 8.37 14.14 26.88
CA LEU A 442 7.97 14.04 28.28
C LEU A 442 8.20 12.64 28.84
N ASP A 443 8.08 12.53 30.15
CA ASP A 443 8.08 11.26 30.87
C ASP A 443 7.11 11.30 32.05
N GLU A 444 7.02 10.17 32.76
CA GLU A 444 6.08 9.99 33.86
C GLU A 444 6.37 10.90 35.07
N SER A 445 7.58 11.48 35.19
CA SER A 445 7.89 12.44 36.26
C SER A 445 7.14 13.78 36.09
N MET A 446 6.66 14.06 34.88
CA MET A 446 5.87 15.26 34.57
C MET A 446 4.36 15.03 34.72
N ARG A 447 3.92 13.83 35.12
CA ARG A 447 2.50 13.47 35.27
C ARG A 447 1.90 14.18 36.48
N GLU A 448 0.73 14.79 36.28
CA GLU A 448 -0.09 15.34 37.35
C GLU A 448 -1.28 14.41 37.61
N PRO A 449 -1.36 13.70 38.75
CA PRO A 449 -2.34 12.62 38.97
C PRO A 449 -3.81 13.01 38.87
N SER A 450 -4.14 14.28 39.16
CA SER A 450 -5.51 14.82 39.16
C SER A 450 -5.84 15.61 37.89
N ALA A 451 -5.01 15.52 36.85
CA ALA A 451 -5.20 16.22 35.58
C ALA A 451 -5.24 15.25 34.39
N GLY A 452 -5.65 15.75 33.22
CA GLY A 452 -5.93 14.97 32.03
C GLY A 452 -7.41 14.64 31.88
N GLY A 453 -7.85 14.42 30.65
CA GLY A 453 -9.24 14.08 30.32
C GLY A 453 -10.08 15.22 29.75
N GLY A 454 -9.55 16.45 29.70
CA GLY A 454 -10.31 17.64 29.30
C GLY A 454 -11.21 18.17 30.41
N ILE A 455 -11.99 19.21 30.11
CA ILE A 455 -12.96 19.77 31.06
C ILE A 455 -14.37 19.20 30.79
N GLU A 456 -14.80 18.24 31.62
CA GLU A 456 -16.13 17.62 31.53
C GLU A 456 -17.28 18.66 31.59
N ALA A 457 -17.12 19.71 32.39
CA ALA A 457 -18.10 20.80 32.49
C ALA A 457 -18.27 21.59 31.18
N GLU A 458 -17.28 21.56 30.29
CA GLU A 458 -17.29 22.14 28.94
C GLU A 458 -17.69 21.11 27.87
N GLY A 459 -18.00 19.88 28.28
CA GLY A 459 -18.38 18.78 27.40
C GLY A 459 -17.18 18.07 26.76
N GLU A 460 -15.98 18.25 27.30
CA GLU A 460 -14.77 17.61 26.80
C GLU A 460 -14.52 16.29 27.52
N PHE A 461 -14.73 15.19 26.80
CA PHE A 461 -14.47 13.84 27.27
C PHE A 461 -13.30 13.26 26.46
N ILE A 462 -12.09 13.48 26.96
CA ILE A 462 -10.86 13.19 26.23
C ILE A 462 -10.18 11.95 26.79
N GLN A 463 -9.77 11.05 25.90
CA GLN A 463 -9.01 9.86 26.26
C GLN A 463 -7.58 9.95 25.74
N ASN A 464 -6.60 9.68 26.60
CA ASN A 464 -5.21 9.54 26.17
C ASN A 464 -5.00 8.24 25.39
N VAL A 465 -4.41 8.36 24.20
CA VAL A 465 -4.05 7.24 23.34
C VAL A 465 -2.54 7.22 23.14
N PHE A 466 -1.89 6.18 23.66
CA PHE A 466 -0.47 5.95 23.44
C PHE A 466 -0.29 4.99 22.28
N LEU A 467 0.41 5.44 21.24
CA LEU A 467 0.75 4.60 20.09
C LEU A 467 2.26 4.36 20.06
N ASP A 468 2.67 3.12 19.86
CA ASP A 468 4.05 2.85 19.52
C ASP A 468 4.41 3.42 18.13
N ILE A 469 5.71 3.51 17.84
CA ILE A 469 6.18 4.12 16.59
C ILE A 469 5.71 3.33 15.36
N GLY A 470 5.54 2.01 15.48
CA GLY A 470 5.00 1.17 14.42
C GLY A 470 3.52 1.44 14.16
N GLU A 471 2.72 1.59 15.21
CA GLU A 471 1.31 1.94 15.16
C GLU A 471 1.09 3.34 14.56
N ALA A 472 1.87 4.34 15.02
CA ALA A 472 1.83 5.68 14.47
C ALA A 472 2.21 5.71 12.98
N LYS A 473 3.21 4.91 12.56
CA LYS A 473 3.56 4.74 11.14
C LYS A 473 2.46 4.03 10.35
N ALA A 474 1.78 3.07 10.96
CA ALA A 474 0.68 2.36 10.32
C ALA A 474 -0.47 3.31 9.98
N LEU A 475 -0.75 4.34 10.81
CA LEU A 475 -1.73 5.39 10.49
C LEU A 475 -1.41 6.10 9.18
N LEU A 476 -0.14 6.42 8.90
CA LEU A 476 0.27 7.05 7.63
C LEU A 476 0.06 6.17 6.41
N GLY A 477 0.01 4.84 6.60
CA GLY A 477 -0.17 3.86 5.53
C GLY A 477 -1.63 3.48 5.26
N GLN A 478 -2.57 3.95 6.09
CA GLN A 478 -3.99 3.69 5.91
C GLN A 478 -4.57 4.50 4.75
N GLU A 479 -5.53 3.92 4.05
CA GLU A 479 -6.21 4.58 2.92
C GLU A 479 -7.18 5.67 3.39
N ASN A 480 -7.86 5.41 4.51
CA ASN A 480 -8.77 6.33 5.17
C ASN A 480 -8.33 6.45 6.63
N VAL A 481 -8.16 7.68 7.11
CA VAL A 481 -7.85 7.98 8.50
C VAL A 481 -8.85 9.01 9.00
N VAL A 482 -9.51 8.70 10.11
CA VAL A 482 -10.46 9.59 10.80
C VAL A 482 -9.67 10.48 11.78
N SER A 483 -8.74 11.26 11.22
CA SER A 483 -7.85 12.16 11.97
C SER A 483 -7.54 13.42 11.16
N PRO A 484 -7.25 14.55 11.82
CA PRO A 484 -6.83 15.77 11.15
C PRO A 484 -5.52 15.58 10.35
N PRO A 485 -5.36 16.25 9.19
CA PRO A 485 -4.11 16.22 8.43
C PRO A 485 -2.88 16.69 9.23
N SER A 486 -3.07 17.54 10.26
CA SER A 486 -2.02 17.99 11.17
C SER A 486 -1.37 16.83 11.93
N LEU A 487 -2.14 15.83 12.34
CA LEU A 487 -1.63 14.62 12.97
C LEU A 487 -0.72 13.84 12.01
N LEU A 488 -1.17 13.61 10.76
CA LEU A 488 -0.38 12.90 9.76
C LEU A 488 0.92 13.64 9.43
N PHE A 489 0.85 14.98 9.34
CA PHE A 489 2.02 15.82 9.15
C PHE A 489 2.98 15.73 10.34
N ALA A 490 2.48 15.79 11.57
CA ALA A 490 3.30 15.72 12.78
C ALA A 490 4.03 14.38 12.91
N ILE A 491 3.35 13.25 12.68
CA ILE A 491 3.98 11.92 12.67
C ILE A 491 5.07 11.85 11.61
N SER A 492 4.76 12.31 10.39
CA SER A 492 5.74 12.34 9.29
C SER A 492 6.96 13.18 9.67
N TRP A 493 6.74 14.37 10.23
CA TRP A 493 7.81 15.25 10.70
C TRP A 493 8.68 14.58 11.75
N TRP A 494 8.09 13.88 12.72
CA TRP A 494 8.82 13.17 13.77
C TRP A 494 9.71 12.06 13.22
N ILE A 495 9.20 11.26 12.28
CA ILE A 495 9.96 10.21 11.59
C ILE A 495 11.19 10.79 10.90
N PHE A 496 11.03 11.90 10.18
CA PHE A 496 12.14 12.50 9.43
C PHE A 496 13.14 13.27 10.30
N ASN A 497 12.71 13.84 11.43
CA ASN A 497 13.53 14.79 12.20
C ASN A 497 14.01 14.27 13.56
N VAL A 498 13.30 13.31 14.14
CA VAL A 498 13.58 12.79 15.49
C VAL A 498 14.02 11.34 15.43
N GLU A 499 13.26 10.45 14.77
CA GLU A 499 13.56 9.01 14.77
C GLU A 499 14.95 8.70 14.22
N GLY A 500 15.34 9.33 13.10
CA GLY A 500 16.66 9.12 12.51
C GLY A 500 17.84 9.69 13.31
N ARG A 501 17.59 10.35 14.45
CA ARG A 501 18.60 10.90 15.36
C ARG A 501 18.70 10.15 16.69
N GLN A 502 17.73 9.30 17.01
CA GLN A 502 17.73 8.39 18.15
C GLN A 502 18.37 7.05 17.74
#